data_AF-A0A1X2IA70-F1
#
_entry.id   AF-A0A1X2IA70-F1
#
_cell.length_a   1.000
_cell.length_b   1.000
_cell.length_c   1.000
_cell.angle_alpha   90.00
_cell.angle_beta   90.00
_cell.angle_gamma   90.00
#
_symmetry.space_group_name_H-M   'P 1'
#
loop_
_entity.id
_entity.type
_entity.pdbx_description
1 polymer ?
#
loop_
_entity_poly.entity_id
_entity_poly.type
_entity_poly.pdbx_seq_one_letter_code
_entity_poly.pdbx_strand_id
1 'polypeptide(L)'
;MPSDPIVEHSISISAYMSGHEGANLAYVRHFGKKSDAVRATFKSLNADGFTIQYDTAQEKDLETVIPWPATASPPLTKREQVRPILEEMAKEAEEALGMPSSLQGPPPIQAMMKVQAMEEEAQARRQKELERQEAKDKFYHASVFWQVPIILGMWNVGYLAARSRVETGPWWAAQLQQTIGLGVIQWVWRISLGLHIGEAFIACGICLNRGWYSAGNTARWTISTLLFGFASMKELLKHGKQVEKMD
;
A
#
# COMPACT_ATOMS: atom_id res chain seq x y z
N MET A 1 15.58 -0.32 8.66
CA MET A 1 16.36 0.72 7.96
C MET A 1 15.69 2.04 8.32
N PRO A 2 16.36 3.00 8.99
CA PRO A 2 15.78 4.33 9.17
C PRO A 2 15.51 4.93 7.77
N SER A 3 14.31 5.49 7.60
CA SER A 3 13.95 6.24 6.39
C SER A 3 14.89 7.43 6.25
N ASP A 4 15.46 7.63 5.06
CA ASP A 4 16.29 8.81 4.80
C ASP A 4 15.39 10.06 4.80
N PRO A 5 15.58 11.00 5.74
CA PRO A 5 14.68 12.15 5.92
C PRO A 5 14.75 13.14 4.76
N ILE A 6 15.77 13.04 3.90
CA ILE A 6 16.01 13.94 2.79
C ILE A 6 15.49 13.35 1.48
N VAL A 7 15.51 12.02 1.32
CA VAL A 7 15.03 11.33 0.11
C VAL A 7 13.56 11.66 -0.19
N GLU A 8 12.70 11.80 0.82
CA GLU A 8 11.30 12.19 0.62
C GLU A 8 11.13 13.54 -0.08
N HIS A 9 12.12 14.42 0.02
CA HIS A 9 12.12 15.74 -0.60
C HIS A 9 12.94 15.82 -1.89
N SER A 10 13.67 14.75 -2.23
CA SER A 10 14.56 14.66 -3.39
C SER A 10 13.87 15.07 -4.69
N ILE A 11 12.63 14.66 -4.91
CA ILE A 11 11.89 14.97 -6.16
C ILE A 11 11.74 16.48 -6.34
N SER A 12 11.22 17.16 -5.32
CA SER A 12 10.94 18.61 -5.39
C SER A 12 12.21 19.44 -5.58
N ILE A 13 13.29 19.09 -4.86
CA ILE A 13 14.56 19.81 -4.92
C ILE A 13 15.30 19.50 -6.22
N SER A 14 15.29 18.24 -6.68
CA SER A 14 15.96 17.87 -7.94
C SER A 14 15.30 18.53 -9.15
N ALA A 15 13.98 18.66 -9.14
CA ALA A 15 13.25 19.36 -10.19
C ALA A 15 13.52 20.87 -10.14
N TYR A 16 13.61 21.49 -8.96
CA TYR A 16 14.07 22.88 -8.80
C TYR A 16 15.48 23.06 -9.39
N MET A 17 16.44 22.25 -8.95
CA MET A 17 17.84 22.33 -9.38
C MET A 17 18.03 21.99 -10.85
N SER A 18 17.20 21.12 -11.44
CA SER A 18 17.21 20.82 -12.87
C SER A 18 16.96 22.06 -13.74
N GLY A 19 16.29 23.09 -13.22
CA GLY A 19 16.10 24.37 -13.91
C GLY A 19 17.36 25.24 -13.95
N HIS A 20 18.39 24.91 -13.16
CA HIS A 20 19.63 25.66 -13.03
C HIS A 20 20.80 24.88 -13.67
N GLU A 21 20.77 24.75 -14.99
CA GLU A 21 21.79 23.99 -15.76
C GLU A 21 23.23 24.49 -15.50
N GLY A 22 23.40 25.81 -15.31
CA GLY A 22 24.70 26.42 -14.98
C GLY A 22 25.30 25.90 -13.67
N ALA A 23 24.52 25.94 -12.58
CA ALA A 23 24.93 25.43 -11.28
C ALA A 23 25.18 23.92 -11.33
N ASN A 24 24.33 23.15 -12.02
CA ASN A 24 24.53 21.70 -12.18
C ASN A 24 25.85 21.39 -12.90
N LEU A 25 26.17 22.14 -13.95
CA LEU A 25 27.41 21.99 -14.70
C LEU A 25 28.62 22.38 -13.84
N ALA A 26 28.50 23.44 -13.05
CA ALA A 26 29.53 23.88 -12.12
C ALA A 26 29.82 22.81 -11.06
N TYR A 27 28.79 22.20 -10.46
CA TYR A 27 28.97 21.10 -9.50
C TYR A 27 29.75 19.92 -10.07
N VAL A 28 29.39 19.49 -11.28
CA VAL A 28 30.04 18.33 -11.94
C VAL A 28 31.49 18.64 -12.28
N ARG A 29 31.77 19.83 -12.82
CA ARG A 29 33.12 20.23 -13.19
C ARG A 29 34.02 20.44 -11.97
N HIS A 30 33.51 21.09 -10.93
CA HIS A 30 34.28 21.43 -9.74
C HIS A 30 34.37 20.27 -8.73
N PHE A 31 33.25 19.81 -8.18
CA PHE A 31 33.23 18.77 -7.15
C PHE A 31 33.30 17.35 -7.73
N GLY A 32 32.64 17.11 -8.88
CA GLY A 32 32.73 15.84 -9.60
C GLY A 32 34.07 15.64 -10.32
N LYS A 33 34.88 16.70 -10.45
CA LYS A 33 36.18 16.73 -11.16
C LYS A 33 36.07 16.26 -12.63
N LYS A 34 34.94 16.53 -13.28
CA LYS A 34 34.66 16.20 -14.69
C LYS A 34 34.66 17.48 -15.54
N SER A 35 35.85 17.97 -15.87
CA SER A 35 36.03 19.25 -16.57
C SER A 35 35.49 19.24 -18.02
N ASP A 36 35.34 18.06 -18.61
CA ASP A 36 34.84 17.80 -19.96
C ASP A 36 33.30 17.73 -20.07
N ALA A 37 32.59 17.83 -18.94
CA ALA A 37 31.14 17.91 -18.94
C ALA A 37 30.66 19.13 -19.72
N VAL A 38 29.65 18.96 -20.58
CA VAL A 38 29.04 20.04 -21.39
C VAL A 38 27.62 20.37 -20.97
N ARG A 39 26.90 19.41 -20.38
CA ARG A 39 25.52 19.57 -19.88
C ARG A 39 25.35 18.75 -18.61
N ALA A 40 24.50 19.22 -17.70
CA ALA A 40 24.24 18.53 -16.44
C ALA A 40 22.78 18.73 -15.97
N THR A 41 22.21 17.70 -15.34
CA THR A 41 20.85 17.67 -14.83
C THR A 41 20.84 17.02 -13.45
N PHE A 42 20.26 17.71 -12.48
CA PHE A 42 20.14 17.22 -11.11
C PHE A 42 19.09 16.09 -11.02
N LYS A 43 19.49 14.89 -10.57
CA LYS A 43 18.65 13.69 -10.64
C LYS A 43 17.96 13.35 -9.31
N SER A 44 18.74 13.26 -8.24
CA SER A 44 18.26 12.89 -6.92
C SER A 44 19.21 13.37 -5.83
N LEU A 45 18.73 13.39 -4.58
CA LEU A 45 19.59 13.60 -3.41
C LEU A 45 19.12 12.77 -2.21
N ASN A 46 20.02 12.60 -1.26
CA ASN A 46 19.80 11.85 -0.03
C ASN A 46 20.58 12.52 1.12
N ALA A 47 20.60 11.88 2.29
CA ALA A 47 21.28 12.43 3.46
C ALA A 47 22.81 12.54 3.30
N ASP A 48 23.41 11.81 2.37
CA ASP A 48 24.87 11.71 2.19
C ASP A 48 25.40 12.58 1.03
N GLY A 49 24.57 12.87 0.03
CA GLY A 49 24.94 13.72 -1.09
C GLY A 49 23.83 13.84 -2.13
N PHE A 50 24.22 14.18 -3.34
CA PHE A 50 23.32 14.28 -4.49
C PHE A 50 23.92 13.69 -5.76
N THR A 51 23.04 13.24 -6.65
CA THR A 51 23.41 12.62 -7.92
C THR A 51 23.08 13.59 -9.05
N ILE A 52 24.08 13.85 -9.90
CA ILE A 52 23.92 14.62 -11.12
C ILE A 52 24.21 13.72 -12.32
N GLN A 53 23.31 13.76 -13.29
CA GLN A 53 23.50 13.19 -14.60
C GLN A 53 24.13 14.24 -15.52
N TYR A 54 25.15 13.89 -16.28
CA TYR A 54 25.88 14.80 -17.15
C TYR A 54 26.25 14.16 -18.48
N ASP A 55 26.48 15.02 -19.47
CA ASP A 55 26.96 14.63 -20.79
C ASP A 55 28.34 15.24 -21.04
N THR A 56 29.16 14.54 -21.81
CA THR A 56 30.40 15.04 -22.39
C THR A 56 30.22 15.21 -23.90
N ALA A 57 31.26 15.67 -24.60
CA ALA A 57 31.23 15.73 -26.07
C ALA A 57 31.13 14.35 -26.74
N GLN A 58 31.46 13.27 -26.02
CA GLN A 58 31.61 11.91 -26.55
C GLN A 58 30.56 10.95 -25.99
N GLU A 59 30.21 11.11 -24.71
CA GLU A 59 29.33 10.20 -23.97
C GLU A 59 28.16 10.98 -23.36
N LYS A 60 27.01 10.30 -23.25
CA LYS A 60 25.78 10.87 -22.69
C LYS A 60 25.33 10.05 -21.48
N ASP A 61 24.53 10.67 -20.63
CA ASP A 61 23.88 10.05 -19.47
C ASP A 61 24.85 9.43 -18.45
N LEU A 62 26.02 10.06 -18.27
CA LEU A 62 26.95 9.70 -17.22
C LEU A 62 26.44 10.20 -15.87
N GLU A 63 26.74 9.48 -14.80
CA GLU A 63 26.33 9.87 -13.44
C GLU A 63 27.52 10.12 -12.54
N THR A 64 27.39 11.12 -11.68
CA THR A 64 28.34 11.35 -10.59
C THR A 64 27.58 11.64 -9.31
N VAL A 65 28.08 11.09 -8.21
CA VAL A 65 27.58 11.37 -6.86
C VAL A 65 28.51 12.39 -6.22
N ILE A 66 27.95 13.48 -5.76
CA ILE A 66 28.66 14.56 -5.08
C ILE A 66 28.27 14.50 -3.60
N PRO A 67 29.22 14.20 -2.69
CA PRO A 67 28.93 14.17 -1.27
C PRO A 67 28.69 15.59 -0.73
N TRP A 68 27.92 15.69 0.35
CA TRP A 68 27.80 16.96 1.07
C TRP A 68 29.16 17.38 1.67
N PRO A 69 29.44 18.69 1.77
CA PRO A 69 30.69 19.17 2.34
C PRO A 69 30.77 18.80 3.82
N ALA A 70 31.99 18.54 4.32
CA ALA A 70 32.20 18.17 5.73
C ALA A 70 31.70 19.25 6.71
N THR A 71 31.69 20.51 6.28
CA THR A 71 31.16 21.66 7.04
C THR A 71 29.65 21.56 7.29
N ALA A 72 28.92 20.84 6.44
CA ALA A 72 27.48 20.63 6.57
C ALA A 72 27.12 19.52 7.58
N SER A 73 28.11 18.85 8.18
CA SER A 73 27.93 17.75 9.14
C SER A 73 26.99 16.64 8.62
N PRO A 74 27.32 15.99 7.48
CA PRO A 74 26.51 14.88 6.98
C PRO A 74 26.51 13.69 7.96
N PRO A 75 25.45 12.87 7.99
CA PRO A 75 24.28 12.93 7.11
C PRO A 75 23.34 14.08 7.45
N LEU A 76 22.81 14.75 6.42
CA LEU A 76 21.81 15.81 6.61
C LEU A 76 20.53 15.22 7.22
N THR A 77 19.95 15.93 8.18
CA THR A 77 18.77 15.43 8.93
C THR A 77 17.51 16.23 8.66
N LYS A 78 17.63 17.43 8.08
CA LYS A 78 16.52 18.36 7.87
C LYS A 78 16.52 18.93 6.46
N ARG A 79 15.33 19.07 5.86
CA ARG A 79 15.14 19.64 4.51
C ARG A 79 15.69 21.05 4.39
N GLU A 80 15.55 21.85 5.44
CA GLU A 80 15.91 23.28 5.44
C GLU A 80 17.42 23.49 5.30
N GLN A 81 18.22 22.46 5.60
CA GLN A 81 19.68 22.51 5.44
C GLN A 81 20.10 22.40 3.97
N VAL A 82 19.33 21.68 3.15
CA VAL A 82 19.73 21.31 1.79
C VAL A 82 19.91 22.54 0.89
N ARG A 83 18.94 23.46 0.91
CA ARG A 83 18.95 24.60 -0.02
C ARG A 83 20.12 25.56 0.23
N PRO A 84 20.37 26.04 1.47
CA PRO A 84 21.54 26.89 1.73
C PRO A 84 22.87 26.24 1.34
N ILE A 85 23.02 24.93 1.59
CA ILE A 85 24.23 24.19 1.22
C ILE A 85 24.40 24.14 -0.31
N LEU A 86 23.32 23.84 -1.05
CA LEU A 86 23.37 23.84 -2.52
C LEU A 86 23.73 25.23 -3.05
N GLU A 87 23.11 26.29 -2.54
CA GLU A 87 23.41 27.67 -2.95
C GLU A 87 24.87 28.06 -2.66
N GLU A 88 25.40 27.68 -1.50
CA GLU A 88 26.80 27.91 -1.12
C GLU A 88 27.77 27.13 -2.01
N MET A 89 27.53 25.83 -2.20
CA MET A 89 28.35 24.98 -3.07
C MET A 89 28.34 25.47 -4.52
N ALA A 90 27.20 25.95 -5.01
CA ALA A 90 27.10 26.46 -6.38
C ALA A 90 27.92 27.74 -6.53
N LYS A 91 27.81 28.65 -5.55
CA LYS A 91 28.61 29.87 -5.52
C LYS A 91 30.11 29.55 -5.53
N GLU A 92 30.56 28.62 -4.69
CA GLU A 92 31.96 28.18 -4.66
C GLU A 92 32.41 27.62 -6.02
N ALA A 93 31.62 26.73 -6.62
CA ALA A 93 31.95 26.11 -7.90
C ALA A 93 31.93 27.12 -9.07
N GLU A 94 30.95 28.03 -9.10
CA GLU A 94 30.82 29.06 -10.12
C GLU A 94 31.98 30.07 -10.02
N GLU A 95 32.34 30.52 -8.81
CA GLU A 95 33.49 31.40 -8.59
C GLU A 95 34.81 30.74 -9.00
N ALA A 96 35.02 29.47 -8.63
CA ALA A 96 36.23 28.73 -8.99
C ALA A 96 36.38 28.50 -10.50
N LEU A 97 35.26 28.42 -11.23
CA LEU A 97 35.22 28.21 -12.69
C LEU A 97 35.07 29.51 -13.48
N GLY A 98 34.92 30.67 -12.81
CA GLY A 98 34.65 31.95 -13.45
C GLY A 98 33.29 32.02 -14.17
N MET A 99 32.31 31.23 -13.73
CA MET A 99 30.96 31.18 -14.30
C MET A 99 30.06 32.24 -13.64
N PRO A 100 29.07 32.79 -14.37
CA PRO A 100 28.10 33.72 -13.79
C PRO A 100 27.18 33.01 -12.79
N SER A 101 26.70 33.73 -11.77
CA SER A 101 25.82 33.13 -10.76
C SER A 101 24.47 32.72 -11.36
N SER A 102 24.11 31.43 -11.23
CA SER A 102 22.92 30.87 -11.89
C SER A 102 21.76 30.49 -10.95
N LEU A 103 21.97 30.55 -9.62
CA LEU A 103 20.94 30.28 -8.61
C LEU A 103 20.22 31.54 -8.08
N GLN A 104 20.65 32.74 -8.50
CA GLN A 104 19.97 33.98 -8.11
C GLN A 104 18.72 34.21 -8.97
N GLY A 105 17.56 33.83 -8.45
CA GLY A 105 16.26 34.13 -9.07
C GLY A 105 15.16 33.15 -8.63
N PRO A 106 13.88 33.46 -8.87
CA PRO A 106 12.81 32.49 -8.71
C PRO A 106 13.04 31.31 -9.66
N PRO A 107 12.62 30.09 -9.29
CA PRO A 107 12.78 28.92 -10.14
C PRO A 107 12.13 29.13 -11.51
N PRO A 108 12.72 28.58 -12.59
CA PRO A 108 12.10 28.64 -13.91
C PRO A 108 10.69 28.04 -13.88
N ILE A 109 9.72 28.69 -14.54
CA ILE A 109 8.32 28.23 -14.60
C ILE A 109 8.23 26.78 -15.09
N GLN A 110 9.10 26.38 -16.03
CA GLN A 110 9.19 25.01 -16.53
C GLN A 110 9.55 23.99 -15.45
N ALA A 111 10.41 24.36 -14.49
CA ALA A 111 10.75 23.50 -13.35
C ALA A 111 9.55 23.31 -12.41
N MET A 112 8.80 24.38 -12.14
CA MET A 112 7.58 24.28 -11.31
C MET A 112 6.50 23.43 -11.98
N MET A 113 6.27 23.57 -13.29
CA MET A 113 5.33 22.72 -14.03
C MET A 113 5.75 21.24 -14.00
N LYS A 114 7.05 20.95 -14.11
CA LYS A 114 7.57 19.58 -14.00
C LYS A 114 7.35 18.99 -12.60
N VAL A 115 7.56 19.78 -11.54
CA VAL A 115 7.23 19.36 -10.16
C VAL A 115 5.75 19.01 -10.04
N GLN A 116 4.87 19.90 -10.49
CA GLN A 116 3.43 19.67 -10.42
C GLN A 116 3.01 18.40 -11.16
N ALA A 117 3.49 18.19 -12.39
CA ALA A 117 3.20 16.98 -13.15
C ALA A 117 3.70 15.70 -12.44
N MET A 118 4.89 15.74 -11.84
CA MET A 118 5.42 14.61 -11.07
C MET A 118 4.63 14.36 -9.77
N GLU A 119 4.20 15.41 -9.09
CA GLU A 119 3.35 15.30 -7.89
C GLU A 119 1.97 14.73 -8.22
N GLU A 120 1.35 15.18 -9.32
CA GLU A 120 0.10 14.64 -9.84
C GLU A 120 0.24 13.16 -10.20
N GLU A 121 1.32 12.77 -10.89
CA GLU A 121 1.57 11.37 -11.21
C GLU A 121 1.79 10.51 -9.94
N ALA A 122 2.55 11.01 -8.98
CA ALA A 122 2.78 10.33 -7.70
C ALA A 122 1.48 10.19 -6.89
N GLN A 123 0.61 11.21 -6.90
CA GLN A 123 -0.71 11.15 -6.30
C GLN A 123 -1.59 10.12 -7.01
N ALA A 124 -1.64 10.12 -8.34
CA ALA A 124 -2.41 9.15 -9.12
C ALA A 124 -1.95 7.70 -8.85
N ARG A 125 -0.64 7.46 -8.76
CA ARG A 125 -0.08 6.15 -8.40
C ARG A 125 -0.51 5.71 -7.00
N ARG A 126 -0.41 6.60 -6.00
CA ARG A 126 -0.86 6.31 -4.63
C ARG A 126 -2.35 6.02 -4.56
N GLN A 127 -3.17 6.80 -5.25
CA GLN A 127 -4.61 6.58 -5.30
C GLN A 127 -4.95 5.22 -5.91
N LYS A 128 -4.31 4.86 -7.03
CA LYS A 128 -4.50 3.55 -7.67
C LYS A 128 -4.10 2.39 -6.76
N GLU A 129 -3.03 2.57 -5.97
CA GLU A 129 -2.60 1.57 -4.99
C GLU A 129 -3.61 1.43 -3.84
N LEU A 130 -4.16 2.53 -3.33
CA LEU A 130 -5.22 2.51 -2.32
C LEU A 130 -6.48 1.81 -2.85
N GLU A 131 -6.93 2.15 -4.06
CA GLU A 131 -8.07 1.50 -4.70
C GLU A 131 -7.85 -0.02 -4.88
N ARG A 132 -6.62 -0.42 -5.24
CA ARG A 132 -6.25 -1.84 -5.32
C ARG A 132 -6.31 -2.51 -3.95
N GLN A 133 -5.80 -1.87 -2.90
CA GLN A 133 -5.86 -2.41 -1.53
C GLN A 133 -7.29 -2.52 -1.02
N GLU A 134 -8.13 -1.49 -1.24
CA GLU A 134 -9.55 -1.53 -0.89
C GLU A 134 -10.30 -2.63 -1.64
N ALA A 135 -9.95 -2.88 -2.91
CA ALA A 135 -10.53 -3.97 -3.68
C ALA A 135 -10.15 -5.34 -3.12
N LYS A 136 -8.91 -5.51 -2.62
CA LYS A 136 -8.45 -6.74 -1.96
C LYS A 136 -9.12 -6.97 -0.61
N ASP A 137 -9.33 -5.89 0.14
CA ASP A 137 -9.94 -5.93 1.47
C ASP A 137 -11.46 -5.73 1.43
N LYS A 138 -12.15 -6.49 0.58
CA LYS A 138 -13.61 -6.45 0.47
C LYS A 138 -14.27 -7.69 1.07
N PHE A 139 -15.39 -7.46 1.75
CA PHE A 139 -16.26 -8.50 2.29
C PHE A 139 -17.57 -8.56 1.49
N TYR A 140 -18.05 -9.77 1.23
CA TYR A 140 -19.34 -10.01 0.60
C TYR A 140 -20.21 -10.88 1.50
N HIS A 141 -21.45 -10.43 1.73
CA HIS A 141 -22.42 -11.23 2.46
C HIS A 141 -22.84 -12.45 1.64
N ALA A 142 -23.11 -13.56 2.32
CA ALA A 142 -23.81 -14.69 1.70
C ALA A 142 -25.15 -14.20 1.12
N SER A 143 -25.57 -14.71 -0.03
CA SER A 143 -26.84 -14.27 -0.64
C SER A 143 -28.03 -14.51 0.29
N VAL A 144 -29.01 -13.61 0.30
CA VAL A 144 -30.25 -13.72 1.12
C VAL A 144 -30.95 -15.06 0.91
N PHE A 145 -30.92 -15.58 -0.32
CA PHE A 145 -31.46 -16.90 -0.68
C PHE A 145 -30.90 -18.04 0.19
N TRP A 146 -29.63 -17.96 0.61
CA TRP A 146 -29.01 -18.94 1.51
C TRP A 146 -29.15 -18.58 2.99
N GLN A 147 -29.10 -17.29 3.32
CA GLN A 147 -29.20 -16.85 4.72
C GLN A 147 -30.51 -17.30 5.37
N VAL A 148 -31.65 -17.08 4.69
CA VAL A 148 -32.98 -17.39 5.24
C VAL A 148 -33.16 -18.87 5.57
N PRO A 149 -32.97 -19.83 4.64
CA PRO A 149 -33.16 -21.25 4.94
C PRO A 149 -32.14 -21.78 5.94
N ILE A 150 -30.90 -21.28 5.95
CA ILE A 150 -29.89 -21.71 6.94
C ILE A 150 -30.27 -21.22 8.34
N ILE A 151 -30.65 -19.95 8.50
CA ILE A 151 -31.09 -19.40 9.79
C ILE A 151 -32.30 -20.18 10.29
N LEU A 152 -33.33 -20.35 9.45
CA LEU A 152 -34.55 -21.07 9.84
C LEU A 152 -34.24 -22.54 10.14
N GLY A 153 -33.44 -23.21 9.32
CA GLY A 153 -33.05 -24.61 9.52
C GLY A 153 -32.29 -24.82 10.83
N MET A 154 -31.23 -24.04 11.05
CA MET A 154 -30.41 -24.10 12.26
C MET A 154 -31.23 -23.74 13.50
N TRP A 155 -32.08 -22.71 13.43
CA TRP A 155 -32.95 -22.32 14.53
C TRP A 155 -33.94 -23.42 14.89
N ASN A 156 -34.64 -23.99 13.91
CA ASN A 156 -35.63 -25.04 14.15
C ASN A 156 -34.98 -26.32 14.68
N VAL A 157 -33.88 -26.78 14.07
CA VAL A 157 -33.16 -27.98 14.51
C VAL A 157 -32.58 -27.77 15.91
N GLY A 158 -31.99 -26.61 16.19
CA GLY A 158 -31.49 -26.25 17.52
C GLY A 158 -32.59 -26.19 18.58
N TYR A 159 -33.74 -25.58 18.25
CA TYR A 159 -34.92 -25.55 19.11
C TYR A 159 -35.40 -26.96 19.46
N LEU A 160 -35.53 -27.84 18.46
CA LEU A 160 -35.95 -29.23 18.66
C LEU A 160 -34.90 -30.06 19.41
N ALA A 161 -33.60 -29.80 19.21
CA ALA A 161 -32.53 -30.51 19.90
C ALA A 161 -32.43 -30.15 21.39
N ALA A 162 -32.74 -28.91 21.75
CA ALA A 162 -32.61 -28.39 23.12
C ALA A 162 -33.72 -28.86 24.07
N ARG A 163 -34.87 -29.32 23.56
CA ARG A 163 -36.02 -29.71 24.38
C ARG A 163 -36.23 -31.22 24.38
N SER A 164 -36.18 -31.83 25.56
CA SER A 164 -36.41 -33.27 25.75
C SER A 164 -37.85 -33.71 25.49
N ARG A 165 -38.83 -32.81 25.73
CA ARG A 165 -40.24 -32.94 25.28
C ARG A 165 -40.77 -31.57 24.91
N VAL A 166 -41.37 -31.44 23.72
CA VAL A 166 -42.05 -30.21 23.30
C VAL A 166 -43.53 -30.33 23.65
N GLU A 167 -43.88 -30.11 24.91
CA GLU A 167 -45.28 -30.12 25.36
C GLU A 167 -45.99 -28.77 25.14
N THR A 168 -45.22 -27.68 25.06
CA THR A 168 -45.73 -26.30 24.92
C THR A 168 -45.17 -25.56 23.70
N GLY A 169 -44.86 -26.28 22.62
CA GLY A 169 -44.33 -25.69 21.38
C GLY A 169 -45.34 -25.62 20.24
N PRO A 170 -44.90 -25.15 19.06
CA PRO A 170 -45.70 -25.21 17.84
C PRO A 170 -46.17 -26.64 17.57
N TRP A 171 -47.38 -26.79 17.03
CA TRP A 171 -48.00 -28.10 16.80
C TRP A 171 -47.11 -29.06 15.98
N TRP A 172 -46.35 -28.52 15.02
CA TRP A 172 -45.45 -29.31 14.16
C TRP A 172 -44.22 -29.86 14.89
N ALA A 173 -43.79 -29.22 16.00
CA ALA A 173 -42.54 -29.56 16.67
C ALA A 173 -42.62 -30.90 17.40
N ALA A 174 -43.74 -31.15 18.09
CA ALA A 174 -43.99 -32.43 18.75
C ALA A 174 -44.10 -33.57 17.72
N GLN A 175 -44.78 -33.32 16.59
CA GLN A 175 -44.92 -34.31 15.51
C GLN A 175 -43.56 -34.67 14.90
N LEU A 176 -42.69 -33.69 14.62
CA LEU A 176 -41.35 -33.96 14.10
C LEU A 176 -40.47 -34.72 15.10
N GLN A 177 -40.50 -34.35 16.39
CA GLN A 177 -39.74 -35.08 17.42
C GLN A 177 -40.19 -36.53 17.56
N GLN A 178 -41.50 -36.80 17.50
CA GLN A 178 -42.04 -38.16 17.55
C GLN A 178 -41.70 -38.97 16.31
N THR A 179 -41.71 -38.34 15.13
CA THR A 179 -41.44 -39.01 13.85
C THR A 179 -39.95 -39.31 13.64
N ILE A 180 -39.07 -38.35 13.95
CA ILE A 180 -37.63 -38.45 13.68
C ILE A 180 -36.87 -39.05 14.88
N GLY A 181 -37.35 -38.78 16.10
CA GLY A 181 -36.68 -39.15 17.35
C GLY A 181 -35.67 -38.09 17.81
N LEU A 182 -35.70 -37.78 19.11
CA LEU A 182 -34.85 -36.75 19.72
C LEU A 182 -33.34 -37.00 19.53
N GLY A 183 -32.90 -38.26 19.63
CA GLY A 183 -31.49 -38.61 19.49
C GLY A 183 -30.93 -38.27 18.11
N VAL A 184 -31.71 -38.51 17.05
CA VAL A 184 -31.34 -38.18 15.67
C VAL A 184 -31.28 -36.66 15.49
N ILE A 185 -32.28 -35.93 15.98
CA ILE A 185 -32.30 -34.45 15.90
C ILE A 185 -31.09 -33.84 16.60
N GLN A 186 -30.75 -34.31 17.80
CA GLN A 186 -29.58 -33.84 18.54
C GLN A 186 -28.27 -34.16 17.83
N TRP A 187 -28.18 -35.33 17.20
CA TRP A 187 -27.02 -35.71 16.41
C TRP A 187 -26.86 -34.80 15.18
N VAL A 188 -27.93 -34.57 14.41
CA VAL A 188 -27.95 -33.65 13.25
C VAL A 188 -27.53 -32.24 13.68
N TRP A 189 -28.08 -31.73 14.78
CA TRP A 189 -27.70 -30.43 15.33
C TRP A 189 -26.20 -30.33 15.62
N ARG A 190 -25.64 -31.30 16.35
CA ARG A 190 -24.22 -31.32 16.74
C ARG A 190 -23.30 -31.40 15.53
N ILE A 191 -23.63 -32.24 14.54
CA ILE A 191 -22.87 -32.35 13.30
C ILE A 191 -22.92 -31.03 12.52
N SER A 192 -24.10 -30.44 12.37
CA SER A 192 -24.26 -29.17 11.65
C SER A 192 -23.46 -28.04 12.31
N LEU A 193 -23.54 -27.92 13.64
CA LEU A 193 -22.74 -26.95 14.38
C LEU A 193 -21.23 -27.21 14.24
N GLY A 194 -20.81 -28.47 14.31
CA GLY A 194 -19.41 -28.85 14.13
C GLY A 194 -18.88 -28.50 12.74
N LEU A 195 -19.67 -28.72 11.68
CA LEU A 195 -19.31 -28.34 10.31
C LEU A 195 -19.13 -26.83 10.18
N HIS A 196 -20.07 -26.03 10.70
CA HIS A 196 -19.98 -24.57 10.66
C HIS A 196 -18.75 -24.03 11.41
N ILE A 197 -18.42 -24.61 12.57
CA ILE A 197 -17.21 -24.27 13.32
C ILE A 197 -15.96 -24.61 12.49
N GLY A 198 -15.90 -25.81 11.93
CA GLY A 198 -14.79 -26.25 11.07
C GLY A 198 -14.59 -25.34 9.85
N GLU A 199 -15.67 -24.99 9.16
CA GLU A 199 -15.64 -24.06 8.03
C GLU A 199 -15.18 -22.67 8.44
N ALA A 200 -15.58 -22.17 9.61
CA ALA A 200 -15.13 -20.88 10.12
C ALA A 200 -13.62 -20.86 10.38
N PHE A 201 -13.05 -21.94 10.95
CA PHE A 201 -11.60 -22.07 11.11
C PHE A 201 -10.87 -22.10 9.76
N ILE A 202 -11.40 -22.82 8.77
CA ILE A 202 -10.84 -22.85 7.41
C ILE A 202 -10.89 -21.45 6.78
N ALA A 203 -12.00 -20.73 6.92
CA ALA A 203 -12.15 -19.37 6.38
C ALA A 203 -11.15 -18.40 7.01
N CYS A 204 -10.98 -18.48 8.33
CA CYS A 204 -9.96 -17.71 9.05
C CYS A 204 -8.55 -18.04 8.52
N GLY A 205 -8.22 -19.32 8.37
CA GLY A 205 -6.94 -19.77 7.81
C GLY A 205 -6.70 -19.26 6.39
N ILE A 206 -7.72 -19.27 5.52
CA ILE A 206 -7.65 -18.70 4.16
C ILE A 206 -7.38 -17.19 4.21
N CYS A 207 -8.07 -16.45 5.07
CA CYS A 207 -7.89 -15.01 5.21
C CYS A 207 -6.46 -14.67 5.68
N LEU A 208 -5.96 -15.38 6.69
CA LEU A 208 -4.61 -15.20 7.20
C LEU A 208 -3.54 -15.57 6.16
N ASN A 209 -3.71 -16.68 5.45
CA ASN A 209 -2.76 -17.14 4.43
C ASN A 209 -2.69 -16.18 3.23
N ARG A 210 -3.80 -15.51 2.88
CA ARG A 210 -3.82 -14.51 1.79
C ARG A 210 -3.18 -13.18 2.19
N GLY A 211 -3.17 -12.82 3.47
CA GLY A 211 -2.44 -11.67 4.01
C GLY A 211 -2.95 -10.27 3.62
N TRP A 212 -3.91 -10.16 2.70
CA TRP A 212 -4.43 -8.87 2.20
C TRP A 212 -5.76 -8.42 2.84
N TYR A 213 -6.32 -9.20 3.76
CA TYR A 213 -7.53 -8.80 4.50
C TYR A 213 -7.16 -8.07 5.78
N SER A 214 -7.90 -7.01 6.11
CA SER A 214 -7.83 -6.40 7.43
C SER A 214 -8.34 -7.36 8.51
N ALA A 215 -7.96 -7.09 9.76
CA ALA A 215 -8.48 -7.84 10.91
C ALA A 215 -10.02 -7.79 10.97
N GLY A 216 -10.61 -6.64 10.63
CA GLY A 216 -12.06 -6.46 10.60
C GLY A 216 -12.73 -7.36 9.56
N ASN A 217 -12.21 -7.42 8.33
CA ASN A 217 -12.80 -8.29 7.31
C ASN A 217 -12.48 -9.77 7.51
N THR A 218 -11.33 -10.11 8.08
CA THR A 218 -11.03 -11.47 8.53
C THR A 218 -12.07 -11.95 9.54
N ALA A 219 -12.41 -11.11 10.52
CA ALA A 219 -13.46 -11.40 11.48
C ALA A 219 -14.84 -11.55 10.81
N ARG A 220 -15.21 -10.64 9.89
CA ARG A 220 -16.47 -10.71 9.14
C ARG A 220 -16.58 -12.00 8.32
N TRP A 221 -15.55 -12.37 7.57
CA TRP A 221 -15.52 -13.64 6.81
C TRP A 221 -15.64 -14.85 7.72
N THR A 222 -14.94 -14.86 8.85
CA THR A 222 -14.98 -15.95 9.83
C THR A 222 -16.37 -16.09 10.46
N ILE A 223 -16.94 -14.98 10.95
CA ILE A 223 -18.27 -14.96 11.59
C ILE A 223 -19.36 -15.30 10.57
N SER A 224 -19.30 -14.73 9.37
CA SER A 224 -20.26 -15.03 8.30
C SER A 224 -20.21 -16.52 7.93
N THR A 225 -19.03 -17.13 7.91
CA THR A 225 -18.87 -18.56 7.64
C THR A 225 -19.35 -19.41 8.82
N LEU A 226 -19.15 -18.98 10.06
CA LEU A 226 -19.75 -19.64 11.21
C LEU A 226 -21.29 -19.64 11.15
N LEU A 227 -21.90 -18.54 10.69
CA LEU A 227 -23.36 -18.41 10.63
C LEU A 227 -23.98 -19.10 9.40
N PHE A 228 -23.34 -18.98 8.25
CA PHE A 228 -23.91 -19.38 6.96
C PHE A 228 -23.16 -20.51 6.26
N GLY A 229 -22.12 -21.05 6.91
CA GLY A 229 -21.33 -22.18 6.44
C GLY A 229 -20.78 -21.99 5.02
N PHE A 230 -20.90 -23.05 4.22
CA PHE A 230 -20.46 -23.10 2.83
C PHE A 230 -20.94 -21.94 1.96
N ALA A 231 -22.10 -21.33 2.24
CA ALA A 231 -22.63 -20.23 1.44
C ALA A 231 -21.75 -18.98 1.54
N SER A 232 -21.24 -18.68 2.75
CA SER A 232 -20.26 -17.62 2.97
C SER A 232 -18.88 -18.01 2.44
N MET A 233 -18.47 -19.27 2.65
CA MET A 233 -17.19 -19.79 2.12
C MET A 233 -17.10 -19.65 0.60
N LYS A 234 -18.20 -19.91 -0.11
CA LYS A 234 -18.26 -19.76 -1.58
C LYS A 234 -17.95 -18.34 -2.03
N GLU A 235 -18.48 -17.33 -1.34
CA GLU A 235 -18.18 -15.93 -1.66
C GLU A 235 -16.73 -15.56 -1.31
N LEU A 236 -16.17 -16.10 -0.22
CA LEU A 236 -14.75 -15.91 0.13
C LEU A 236 -13.81 -16.47 -0.95
N LEU A 237 -14.11 -17.68 -1.44
CA LEU A 237 -13.32 -18.33 -2.50
C LEU A 237 -13.45 -17.60 -3.83
N LYS A 238 -14.67 -17.19 -4.18
CA LYS A 238 -14.94 -16.40 -5.40
C LYS A 238 -14.21 -15.06 -5.37
N HIS A 239 -14.22 -14.37 -4.23
CA HIS A 239 -13.50 -13.12 -4.07
C HIS A 239 -11.99 -13.31 -4.27
N GLY A 240 -11.39 -14.36 -3.69
CA GLY A 240 -9.97 -14.66 -3.91
C GLY A 240 -9.61 -14.80 -5.39
N LYS A 241 -10.43 -15.53 -6.16
CA LYS A 241 -10.25 -15.67 -7.61
C LYS A 241 -10.41 -14.36 -8.39
N GLN A 242 -11.19 -13.41 -7.88
CA GLN A 242 -11.32 -12.08 -8.48
C GLN A 242 -10.07 -11.26 -8.25
N VAL A 243 -9.53 -11.29 -7.03
CA VAL A 243 -8.28 -10.59 -6.68
C VAL A 243 -7.09 -11.14 -7.46
N GLU A 244 -6.97 -12.46 -7.59
CA GLU A 244 -5.90 -13.10 -8.37
C GLU A 244 -5.88 -12.67 -9.85
N LYS A 245 -7.00 -12.22 -10.41
CA LYS A 245 -7.08 -11.71 -11.79
C LYS A 245 -6.69 -10.23 -11.92
N MET A 246 -6.59 -9.52 -10.80
CA MET A 246 -6.18 -8.11 -10.75
C MET A 246 -4.67 -7.95 -10.55
N ASP A 247 -3.98 -9.05 -10.21
CA ASP A 247 -2.53 -9.11 -10.02
C ASP A 247 -1.82 -9.60 -11.29
#